data_AF-A0A0W0SCE1-F1
#
_entry.id   AF-A0A0W0SCE1-F1
#
_cell.length_a   1.000
_cell.length_b   1.000
_cell.length_c   1.000
_cell.angle_alpha   90.00
_cell.angle_beta   90.00
_cell.angle_gamma   90.00
#
_symmetry.space_group_name_H-M   'P 1'
#
loop_
_entity.id
_entity.type
_entity.pdbx_description
1 polymer ?
#
loop_
_entity_poly.entity_id
_entity_poly.type
_entity_poly.pdbx_seq_one_letter_code
_entity_poly.pdbx_strand_id
1 'polypeptide(L)' 'MQLKLFTQKAPQTTEDKEIRIQFVREMCAVLSRDPSLSAERQQLILIGVLIRANLSAKEIQEDIANRYAHN' A
#
# COMPACT_ATOMS: atom_id res chain seq x y z
N MET A 1 -5.51 -11.41 -28.97
CA MET A 1 -6.12 -10.42 -28.07
C MET A 1 -5.31 -10.40 -26.78
N GLN A 2 -4.39 -9.45 -26.61
CA GLN A 2 -3.58 -9.32 -25.38
C GLN A 2 -4.35 -8.46 -24.37
N LEU A 3 -4.72 -9.03 -23.22
CA LEU A 3 -5.25 -8.26 -22.10
C LEU A 3 -4.17 -7.29 -21.61
N LYS A 4 -4.29 -6.01 -21.98
CA LYS A 4 -3.55 -4.90 -21.38
C LYS A 4 -4.11 -4.65 -19.97
N LEU A 5 -3.89 -5.59 -19.05
CA LEU A 5 -4.57 -5.54 -17.78
C LEU A 5 -3.97 -4.49 -16.83
N PHE A 6 -2.67 -4.19 -16.86
CA PHE A 6 -2.10 -3.21 -15.93
C PHE A 6 -0.83 -2.55 -16.49
N THR A 7 -0.96 -1.58 -17.38
CA THR A 7 0.11 -0.60 -17.59
C THR A 7 -0.10 0.55 -16.59
N GLN A 8 0.09 0.28 -15.29
CA GLN A 8 0.34 1.36 -14.36
C GLN A 8 1.72 1.92 -14.70
N LYS A 9 1.76 3.18 -15.18
CA LYS A 9 3.01 3.91 -15.38
C LYS A 9 3.85 3.80 -14.11
N ALA A 10 5.14 3.48 -14.28
CA ALA A 10 6.09 3.56 -13.19
C ALA A 10 6.01 4.97 -12.55
N PRO A 11 6.05 5.09 -11.22
CA PRO A 11 6.03 6.37 -10.52
C PRO A 11 7.15 7.25 -11.05
N GLN A 12 6.82 8.48 -11.45
CA GLN A 12 7.77 9.37 -12.14
C GLN A 12 8.53 10.27 -11.17
N THR A 13 8.06 10.41 -9.92
CA THR A 13 8.64 11.28 -8.90
C THR A 13 8.62 10.63 -7.50
N THR A 14 9.46 11.15 -6.59
CA THR A 14 9.43 10.80 -5.16
C THR A 14 8.08 11.14 -4.52
N GLU A 15 7.45 12.23 -4.94
CA GLU A 15 6.13 12.68 -4.49
C GLU A 15 5.04 11.65 -4.83
N ASP A 16 5.06 11.07 -6.04
CA ASP A 16 4.15 9.98 -6.43
C ASP A 16 4.29 8.74 -5.53
N LYS A 17 5.51 8.47 -5.05
CA LYS A 17 5.75 7.35 -4.11
C LYS A 17 5.19 7.68 -2.73
N GLU A 18 5.41 8.88 -2.22
CA GLU A 18 4.88 9.31 -0.92
C GLU A 18 3.36 9.29 -0.89
N ILE A 19 2.69 9.77 -1.94
CA ILE A 19 1.23 9.73 -2.07
C ILE A 19 0.70 8.29 -1.99
N ARG A 20 1.36 7.35 -2.67
CA ARG A 20 0.95 5.93 -2.68
C ARG A 20 1.19 5.27 -1.33
N ILE A 21 2.30 5.60 -0.65
CA ILE A 21 2.57 5.14 0.73
C ILE A 21 1.50 5.68 1.69
N GLN A 22 1.15 6.96 1.55
CA GLN A 22 0.13 7.60 2.38
C GLN A 22 -1.24 6.95 2.19
N PHE A 23 -1.62 6.62 0.94
CA PHE A 23 -2.81 5.83 0.64
C PHE A 23 -2.81 4.46 1.35
N VAL A 24 -1.70 3.72 1.33
CA VAL A 24 -1.61 2.42 2.04
C VAL A 24 -1.82 2.60 3.54
N ARG A 25 -1.25 3.64 4.15
CA ARG A 25 -1.42 3.92 5.59
C ARG A 25 -2.86 4.24 5.96
N GLU A 26 -3.53 5.05 5.16
CA GLU A 26 -4.93 5.39 5.38
C GLU A 26 -5.81 4.14 5.32
N MET A 27 -5.57 3.28 4.33
CA MET A 27 -6.26 1.99 4.25
C MET A 27 -5.99 1.10 5.47
N CYS A 28 -4.74 0.99 5.92
CA CYS A 28 -4.42 0.25 7.15
C CYS A 28 -5.15 0.81 8.38
N ALA A 29 -5.23 2.14 8.51
CA ALA A 29 -5.90 2.81 9.62
C ALA A 29 -7.43 2.63 9.58
N VAL A 30 -8.03 2.62 8.39
CA VAL A 30 -9.46 2.32 8.21
C VAL A 30 -9.74 0.86 8.57
N LEU A 31 -8.95 -0.06 8.04
CA LEU A 31 -9.13 -1.49 8.24
C LEU A 31 -8.95 -1.90 9.71
N SER A 32 -7.97 -1.34 10.42
CA SER A 32 -7.73 -1.66 11.84
C SER A 32 -8.84 -1.20 12.77
N ARG A 33 -9.66 -0.24 12.35
CA ARG A 33 -10.77 0.30 13.12
C ARG A 33 -12.09 -0.42 12.87
N ASP A 34 -12.15 -1.33 11.91
CA ASP A 34 -13.36 -2.07 11.58
C ASP A 34 -13.36 -3.45 12.25
N PRO A 35 -14.10 -3.63 13.36
CA PRO A 35 -14.17 -4.90 14.08
C PRO A 35 -15.01 -5.95 13.34
N SER A 36 -15.71 -5.59 12.27
CA SER A 36 -16.53 -6.52 11.49
C SER A 36 -15.72 -7.34 10.48
N LEU A 37 -14.49 -6.92 10.21
CA LEU A 37 -13.58 -7.63 9.31
C LEU A 37 -12.82 -8.73 10.03
N SER A 38 -12.90 -9.96 9.50
CA SER A 38 -11.99 -11.02 9.91
C SER A 38 -10.55 -10.71 9.49
N ALA A 39 -9.59 -11.26 10.22
CA ALA A 39 -8.17 -11.11 9.91
C ALA A 39 -7.83 -11.54 8.47
N GLU A 40 -8.43 -12.62 7.97
CA GLU A 40 -8.27 -13.06 6.58
C GLU A 40 -8.78 -12.03 5.57
N ARG A 41 -9.95 -11.43 5.81
CA ARG A 41 -10.50 -10.39 4.92
C ARG A 41 -9.65 -9.14 4.95
N GLN A 42 -9.20 -8.71 6.14
CA GLN A 42 -8.24 -7.61 6.27
C GLN A 42 -6.98 -7.87 5.44
N GLN A 43 -6.42 -9.08 5.52
CA GLN A 43 -5.22 -9.44 4.78
C GLN A 43 -5.43 -9.40 3.25
N LEU A 44 -6.56 -9.93 2.76
CA LEU A 44 -6.90 -9.87 1.34
C LEU A 44 -7.06 -8.43 0.83
N ILE A 45 -7.70 -7.56 1.62
CA ILE A 45 -7.85 -6.15 1.26
C ILE A 45 -6.48 -5.46 1.24
N LEU A 46 -5.62 -5.71 2.23
CA LEU A 46 -4.26 -5.16 2.28
C LEU A 46 -3.43 -5.58 1.07
N ILE A 47 -3.51 -6.83 0.63
CA ILE A 47 -2.84 -7.30 -0.59
C ILE A 47 -3.35 -6.51 -1.81
N GLY A 48 -4.67 -6.36 -1.95
CA GLY A 48 -5.25 -5.56 -3.04
C GLY A 48 -4.82 -4.09 -3.03
N VAL A 49 -4.71 -3.50 -1.84
CA VAL A 49 -4.24 -2.12 -1.63
C VAL A 49 -2.78 -1.97 -2.07
N LEU A 50 -1.89 -2.90 -1.70
CA LEU A 50 -0.49 -2.90 -2.12
C LEU A 50 -0.32 -3.05 -3.63
N ILE A 51 -1.08 -3.97 -4.24
CA ILE A 51 -1.11 -4.15 -5.70
C ILE A 51 -1.56 -2.86 -6.39
N ARG A 52 -2.66 -2.26 -5.93
CA ARG A 52 -3.20 -1.01 -6.51
C ARG A 52 -2.22 0.15 -6.38
N ALA A 53 -1.54 0.25 -5.23
CA ALA A 53 -0.52 1.26 -4.97
C ALA A 53 0.78 1.01 -5.76
N ASN A 54 0.95 -0.16 -6.39
CA ASN A 54 2.19 -0.58 -7.04
C ASN A 54 3.40 -0.39 -6.12
N LEU A 55 3.26 -0.88 -4.88
CA LEU A 55 4.29 -0.86 -3.87
C LEU A 55 4.65 -2.29 -3.49
N SER A 56 5.94 -2.54 -3.39
CA SER A 56 6.46 -3.78 -2.84
C SER A 56 6.38 -3.76 -1.30
N ALA A 57 6.36 -4.95 -0.70
CA ALA A 57 6.46 -5.08 0.75
C ALA A 57 7.73 -4.42 1.31
N LYS A 58 8.83 -4.48 0.56
CA LYS A 58 10.12 -3.85 0.93
C LYS A 58 9.99 -2.34 1.05
N GLU A 59 9.33 -1.68 0.10
CA GLU A 59 9.16 -0.21 0.13
C GLU A 59 8.34 0.26 1.34
N ILE A 60 7.33 -0.51 1.74
CA ILE A 60 6.55 -0.23 2.96
C ILE A 60 7.38 -0.47 4.22
N GLN A 61 8.18 -1.54 4.24
CA GLN A 61 9.07 -1.84 5.38
C GLN A 61 10.14 -0.76 5.57
N GLU A 62 10.76 -0.30 4.50
CA GLU A 62 11.75 0.80 4.53
C GLU A 62 11.11 2.09 5.05
N ASP A 63 9.91 2.42 4.58
CA ASP A 63 9.16 3.59 5.03
C ASP A 63 8.81 3.53 6.53
N ILE A 64 8.39 2.37 7.04
CA ILE A 64 8.16 2.15 8.47
C ILE A 64 9.47 2.32 9.24
N ALA A 65 10.55 1.66 8.80
CA ALA A 65 11.85 1.74 9.46
C ALA A 65 12.36 3.18 9.54
N ASN A 66 12.26 3.95 8.45
CA ASN A 66 12.67 5.35 8.40
C ASN A 66 11.88 6.23 9.37
N ARG A 67 10.58 5.99 9.54
CA ARG A 67 9.76 6.75 10.51
C ARG A 67 10.12 6.50 11.96
N TYR A 68 10.48 5.26 12.30
CA TYR A 68 10.82 4.90 13.69
C TYR A 68 12.31 5.06 14.01
N ALA A 69 13.19 5.13 13.00
CA ALA A 69 14.60 5.43 13.19
C ALA A 69 14.88 6.92 13.46
N HIS A 70 13.88 7.79 13.36
CA HIS A 70 13.98 9.24 13.62
C HIS A 70 13.12 9.69 14.82
N ASN A 71 12.65 8.74 15.64
CA ASN A 71 12.07 8.98 16.96
C ASN A 71 13.02 8.53 18.07
#